data_AF-A0A6I6GPL0-F1
#
_entry.id   AF-A0A6I6GPL0-F1
#
_cell.length_a   1.000
_cell.length_b   1.000
_cell.length_c   1.000
_cell.angle_alpha   90.00
_cell.angle_beta   90.00
_cell.angle_gamma   90.00
#
_symmetry.space_group_name_H-M   'P 1'
#
loop_
_entity.id
_entity.type
_entity.pdbx_description
1 polymer ?
#
loop_
_entity_poly.entity_id
_entity_poly.type
_entity_poly.pdbx_seq_one_letter_code
_entity_poly.pdbx_strand_id
1 'polypeptide(L)' 'MLHFCTYFDSGFLPKGLALIDSLKAHTPDFSITILALDDKAYTELEKEKIR' A
#
# COMPACT_ATOMS: atom_id res chain seq x y z
N MET A 1 -6.57 -16.57 -1.06
CA MET A 1 -5.82 -15.36 -1.40
C MET A 1 -6.72 -14.30 -2.01
N LEU A 2 -6.86 -13.17 -1.32
CA LEU A 2 -7.55 -11.98 -1.84
C LEU A 2 -6.58 -11.10 -2.64
N HIS A 3 -7.08 -10.41 -3.66
CA HIS A 3 -6.29 -9.53 -4.52
C HIS A 3 -6.85 -8.12 -4.47
N PHE A 4 -6.03 -7.16 -4.02
CA PHE A 4 -6.38 -5.76 -3.95
C PHE A 4 -5.56 -4.95 -4.94
N CYS A 5 -6.17 -3.90 -5.50
CA CYS A 5 -5.50 -2.91 -6.32
C CYS A 5 -5.93 -1.52 -5.85
N THR A 6 -4.97 -0.63 -5.65
CA THR A 6 -5.23 0.75 -5.23
C THR A 6 -4.18 1.70 -5.81
N TYR A 7 -4.38 2.99 -5.64
CA TYR A 7 -3.45 4.03 -6.05
C TYR A 7 -3.47 5.19 -5.05
N PHE A 8 -2.36 5.89 -4.89
CA PHE A 8 -2.30 7.15 -4.16
C PHE A 8 -1.04 7.95 -4.49
N ASP A 9 -1.13 9.26 -4.27
CA ASP A 9 0.00 10.19 -4.26
C ASP A 9 0.60 10.32 -2.84
N SER A 10 1.64 11.14 -2.71
CA SER A 10 2.30 11.36 -1.44
C SER A 10 1.44 12.10 -0.40
N GLY A 11 0.38 12.80 -0.81
CA GLY A 11 -0.58 13.44 0.10
C GLY A 11 -1.50 12.43 0.78
N PHE A 12 -1.77 11.30 0.12
CA PHE A 12 -2.59 10.21 0.66
C PHE A 12 -1.78 9.07 1.30
N LEU A 13 -0.44 9.14 1.26
CA LEU A 13 0.46 8.10 1.77
C LEU A 13 0.15 7.64 3.21
N PRO A 14 -0.12 8.52 4.20
CA PRO A 14 -0.46 8.06 5.56
C PRO A 14 -1.70 7.18 5.61
N LYS A 15 -2.70 7.47 4.76
CA LYS A 15 -3.92 6.66 4.66
C LYS A 15 -3.66 5.35 3.92
N GLY A 16 -2.80 5.37 2.91
CA GLY A 16 -2.33 4.18 2.21
C GLY A 16 -1.64 3.18 3.14
N LEU A 17 -0.75 3.66 4.01
CA LEU A 17 -0.07 2.84 5.01
C LEU A 17 -1.05 2.26 6.04
N ALA A 18 -1.99 3.08 6.55
CA ALA A 18 -3.02 2.60 7.46
C ALA A 18 -3.92 1.51 6.84
N LEU A 19 -4.22 1.59 5.54
CA LEU A 19 -4.93 0.54 4.80
C LEU A 19 -4.11 -0.76 4.78
N ILE A 20 -2.81 -0.68 4.48
CA ILE A 20 -1.93 -1.85 4.44
C ILE A 20 -1.85 -2.52 5.82
N ASP A 21 -1.71 -1.75 6.90
CA ASP A 21 -1.68 -2.27 8.26
C ASP A 21 -2.98 -2.96 8.65
N SER A 22 -4.13 -2.39 8.25
CA SER A 22 -5.43 -3.03 8.43
C SER A 22 -5.53 -4.37 7.66
N LEU A 23 -5.05 -4.41 6.42
CA LEU A 23 -5.02 -5.64 5.62
C LEU A 23 -4.15 -6.71 6.28
N LYS A 24 -2.94 -6.35 6.76
CA LYS A 24 -2.07 -7.26 7.52
C LYS A 24 -2.75 -7.81 8.78
N ALA A 25 -3.54 -7.00 9.49
CA ALA A 25 -4.19 -7.39 10.74
C ALA A 25 -5.44 -8.28 10.54
N HIS A 26 -6.19 -8.08 9.46
CA HIS A 26 -7.51 -8.70 9.28
C HIS A 26 -7.60 -9.66 8.10
N THR A 27 -6.61 -9.64 7.21
CA THR A 27 -6.59 -10.47 6.00
C THR A 27 -5.32 -11.30 5.96
N PRO A 28 -5.32 -12.52 6.54
CA PRO A 28 -4.11 -13.32 6.70
C PRO A 28 -3.50 -13.83 5.37
N ASP A 29 -4.22 -13.74 4.25
CA ASP A 29 -3.76 -14.19 2.94
C ASP A 29 -4.26 -13.24 1.83
N PHE A 30 -3.44 -12.22 1.51
CA PHE A 30 -3.72 -11.26 0.45
C PHE A 30 -2.47 -10.88 -0.35
N SER A 31 -2.73 -10.33 -1.53
CA SER A 31 -1.78 -9.57 -2.32
C SER A 31 -2.36 -8.20 -2.60
N ILE A 32 -1.50 -7.17 -2.64
CA ILE A 32 -1.90 -5.82 -2.98
C ILE A 32 -0.95 -5.26 -4.05
N THR A 33 -1.51 -4.65 -5.08
CA THR A 33 -0.78 -3.84 -6.05
C THR A 33 -1.14 -2.37 -5.82
N ILE A 34 -0.12 -1.52 -5.76
CA ILE A 34 -0.27 -0.09 -5.50
C ILE A 34 0.36 0.67 -6.67
N LEU A 35 -0.43 1.50 -7.34
CA LEU A 35 0.07 2.48 -8.30
C LEU A 35 0.41 3.78 -7.56
N ALA A 36 1.71 4.07 -7.45
CA ALA A 36 2.18 5.36 -6.95
C ALA A 36 1.95 6.45 -8.01
N LEU A 37 1.27 7.53 -7.63
CA LEU A 37 0.96 8.63 -8.54
C LEU A 37 2.05 9.72 -8.60
N ASP A 38 3.03 9.68 -7.69
CA ASP A 38 4.21 10.54 -7.70
C ASP A 38 5.46 9.79 -7.21
N ASP A 39 6.63 10.34 -7.53
CA ASP A 39 7.92 9.74 -7.17
C ASP A 39 8.13 9.63 -5.67
N LYS A 40 7.53 10.54 -4.90
CA LYS A 40 7.65 10.56 -3.44
C LYS A 40 6.91 9.37 -2.83
N ALA A 41 5.68 9.10 -3.25
CA ALA A 41 4.91 7.93 -2.84
C ALA A 41 5.62 6.64 -3.27
N TYR A 42 6.11 6.59 -4.50
CA TYR A 42 6.87 5.43 -4.98
C TYR A 42 8.10 5.15 -4.10
N THR A 43 8.89 6.19 -3.82
CA THR A 43 10.11 6.08 -3.01
C THR A 43 9.81 5.62 -1.59
N GLU A 44 8.71 6.07 -0.98
CA GLU A 44 8.35 5.62 0.36
C GLU A 44 7.79 4.18 0.38
N LEU A 45 6.99 3.80 -0.61
CA LEU A 45 6.45 2.43 -0.71
C LEU A 45 7.54 1.37 -0.95
N GLU A 46 8.58 1.72 -1.72
CA GLU A 46 9.74 0.85 -1.93
C GLU A 46 10.52 0.57 -0.64
N LYS A 47 10.60 1.54 0.30
CA LYS A 47 11.27 1.34 1.59
C LYS A 47 10.51 0.39 2.51
N GLU A 48 9.18 0.43 2.45
CA GLU A 48 8.29 -0.37 3.30
C GLU A 48 8.32 -1.87 2.98
N LYS A 49 8.90 -2.29 1.84
CA LYS A 49 8.94 -3.71 1.40
C LYS A 49 7.63 -4.43 1.68
N ILE A 50 6.53 -3.89 1.17
CA ILE A 50 5.19 -4.47 1.32
C ILE A 50 5.21 -5.84 0.64
N ARG A 51 5.33 -6.90 1.44
CA ARG A 51 5.27 -8.31 1.04
C ARG A 51 4.06 -8.95 1.71
#